data_AF-A0A821CDW1-F1
#
_entry.id   AF-A0A821CDW1-F1
#
_cell.length_a   1.000
_cell.length_b   1.000
_cell.length_c   1.000
_cell.angle_alpha   90.00
_cell.angle_beta   90.00
_cell.angle_gamma   90.00
#
_symmetry.space_group_name_H-M   'P 1'
#
loop_
_entity.id
_entity.type
_entity.pdbx_description
1 polymer ?
#
loop_
_entity_poly.entity_id
_entity_poly.type
_entity_poly.pdbx_seq_one_letter_code
_entity_poly.pdbx_strand_id
1 'polypeptide(L)'
;IGSYASKISVSSSGAYVARCFIDIKDNSSAFTLASGNIYAGQKFDMELPEDITWMKIRCENQRFIGKWDDVFSQELSGPRPLCYKVGGTTFHPTYSATIC
;
A
#
# COMPACT_ATOMS: atom_id res chain seq x y z
N ILE A 1 -21.67 -7.67 -6.77
CA ILE A 1 -20.88 -7.84 -5.53
C ILE A 1 -19.65 -8.63 -5.96
N GLY A 2 -18.50 -7.97 -6.08
CA GLY A 2 -17.29 -8.61 -6.60
C GLY A 2 -16.75 -9.65 -5.61
N SER A 3 -16.23 -10.76 -6.12
CA SER A 3 -15.46 -11.70 -5.30
C SER A 3 -14.07 -11.12 -5.02
N TYR A 4 -13.49 -11.45 -3.86
CA TYR A 4 -12.16 -10.99 -3.45
C TYR A 4 -11.22 -12.18 -3.33
N ALA A 5 -10.10 -12.15 -4.05
CA ALA A 5 -9.17 -13.28 -4.11
C ALA A 5 -8.07 -13.19 -3.05
N SER A 6 -7.76 -11.97 -2.61
CA SER A 6 -6.59 -11.73 -1.79
C SER A 6 -6.70 -10.45 -0.99
N LYS A 7 -5.74 -10.24 -0.08
CA LYS A 7 -5.67 -9.06 0.77
C LYS A 7 -4.25 -8.52 0.79
N ILE A 8 -4.13 -7.21 0.72
CA ILE A 8 -2.89 -6.51 1.06
C ILE A 8 -3.05 -5.88 2.43
N SER A 9 -2.05 -6.10 3.27
CA SER A 9 -1.95 -5.50 4.59
C SER A 9 -0.77 -4.55 4.63
N VAL A 10 -0.96 -3.34 5.12
CA VAL A 10 0.12 -2.39 5.40
C VAL A 10 0.09 -2.03 6.88
N SER A 11 1.21 -2.21 7.57
CA SER A 11 1.39 -1.77 8.96
C SER A 11 2.44 -0.67 9.02
N SER A 12 2.21 0.34 9.85
CA SER A 12 3.16 1.44 10.07
C SER A 12 3.79 1.33 11.45
N SER A 13 5.13 1.37 11.48
CA SER A 13 5.92 1.56 12.70
C SER A 13 6.91 2.71 12.55
N GLY A 14 6.74 3.57 11.54
CA GLY A 14 7.64 4.68 11.24
C GLY A 14 7.37 5.91 12.11
N ALA A 15 8.38 6.75 12.31
CA ALA A 15 8.25 8.04 12.99
C ALA A 15 7.65 9.12 12.07
N TYR A 16 6.60 8.79 11.32
CA TYR A 16 5.93 9.63 10.35
C TYR A 16 4.50 9.15 10.10
N VAL A 17 3.69 9.98 9.46
CA VAL A 17 2.39 9.58 8.91
C VAL A 17 2.63 8.95 7.54
N ALA A 18 2.13 7.73 7.33
CA ALA A 18 2.18 7.05 6.05
C ALA A 18 0.85 7.16 5.32
N ARG A 19 0.85 7.02 4.00
CA ARG A 19 -0.36 6.75 3.20
C ARG A 19 0.00 5.87 2.03
N CYS A 20 -0.91 5.01 1.63
CA CYS A 20 -0.69 4.08 0.54
C CYS A 20 -1.81 4.15 -0.49
N PHE A 21 -1.43 3.89 -1.73
CA PHE A 21 -2.30 3.84 -2.89
C PHE A 21 -2.06 2.53 -3.60
N ILE A 22 -3.15 1.91 -4.04
CA ILE A 22 -3.10 0.74 -4.92
C ILE A 22 -3.85 1.08 -6.19
N ASP A 23 -3.09 1.27 -7.26
CA ASP A 23 -3.64 1.37 -8.61
C ASP A 23 -3.88 -0.05 -9.11
N ILE A 24 -5.12 -0.33 -9.53
CA ILE A 24 -5.58 -1.63 -9.96
C ILE A 24 -6.08 -1.53 -11.39
N LYS A 25 -5.74 -2.53 -12.21
CA LYS A 25 -6.34 -2.75 -13.52
C LYS A 25 -6.92 -4.15 -13.57
N ASP A 26 -8.19 -4.23 -13.96
CA ASP A 26 -8.84 -5.45 -14.41
C ASP A 26 -9.08 -5.38 -15.92
N ASN A 27 -9.70 -6.41 -16.51
CA ASN A 27 -9.94 -6.48 -17.97
C ASN A 27 -10.90 -5.40 -18.51
N SER A 28 -11.61 -4.69 -17.63
CA SER A 28 -12.69 -3.76 -17.97
C SER A 28 -12.49 -2.35 -17.43
N SER A 29 -11.66 -2.17 -16.42
CA SER A 29 -11.56 -0.92 -15.67
C SER A 29 -10.22 -0.72 -14.99
N ALA A 30 -9.93 0.54 -14.64
CA ALA A 30 -8.81 0.93 -13.80
C ALA A 30 -9.33 1.82 -12.68
N PHE A 31 -8.90 1.55 -11.44
CA PHE A 31 -9.26 2.36 -10.29
C PHE A 31 -8.14 2.38 -9.25
N THR A 32 -8.18 3.38 -8.38
CA THR A 32 -7.20 3.54 -7.29
C THR A 32 -7.91 3.41 -5.96
N LEU A 33 -7.36 2.56 -5.10
CA LEU A 33 -7.75 2.46 -3.70
C LEU A 33 -6.74 3.24 -2.84
N ALA A 34 -7.23 4.02 -1.88
CA ALA A 34 -6.40 4.81 -0.98
C ALA A 34 -6.62 4.39 0.47
N SER A 35 -5.54 4.25 1.24
CA SER A 35 -5.64 3.89 2.66
C SER A 35 -6.08 5.04 3.57
N GLY A 36 -5.99 6.28 3.09
CA GLY A 36 -5.90 7.44 3.97
C GLY A 36 -4.60 7.45 4.78
N ASN A 37 -4.57 8.21 5.87
CA ASN A 37 -3.40 8.30 6.75
C ASN A 37 -3.30 7.08 7.66
N ILE A 38 -2.10 6.50 7.73
CA ILE A 38 -1.73 5.39 8.60
C ILE A 38 -0.68 5.92 9.60
N TYR A 39 -1.09 6.09 10.85
CA TYR A 39 -0.21 6.54 11.92
C TYR A 39 0.62 5.39 12.48
N ALA A 40 1.71 5.71 13.19
CA ALA A 40 2.55 4.71 13.84
C ALA A 40 1.72 3.78 14.77
N GLY A 41 1.95 2.48 14.67
CA GLY A 41 1.22 1.44 15.39
C GLY A 41 -0.08 1.00 14.71
N GLN A 42 -0.52 1.68 13.63
CA GLN A 42 -1.73 1.31 12.91
C GLN A 42 -1.46 0.33 11.76
N LYS A 43 -2.53 -0.35 11.38
CA LYS A 43 -2.58 -1.28 10.26
C LYS A 43 -3.77 -0.92 9.37
N PHE A 44 -3.57 -1.05 8.06
CA PHE A 44 -4.59 -0.93 7.04
C PHE A 44 -4.66 -2.22 6.23
N ASP A 45 -5.87 -2.69 5.96
CA ASP A 45 -6.15 -3.88 5.19
C ASP A 45 -6.98 -3.51 3.97
N MET A 46 -6.60 -4.03 2.80
CA MET A 46 -7.26 -3.78 1.54
C MET A 46 -7.58 -5.10 0.85
N GLU A 47 -8.86 -5.35 0.61
CA GLU A 47 -9.29 -6.50 -0.17
C GLU A 47 -9.06 -6.24 -1.66
N LEU A 48 -8.52 -7.25 -2.35
CA LEU A 48 -8.23 -7.20 -3.76
C LEU A 48 -9.26 -8.05 -4.54
N PRO A 49 -9.91 -7.48 -5.57
CA PRO A 49 -10.73 -8.26 -6.49
C PRO A 49 -9.96 -9.44 -7.12
N GLU A 50 -10.68 -10.47 -7.57
CA GLU A 50 -10.05 -11.66 -8.19
C GLU A 50 -9.45 -11.39 -9.57
N ASP A 51 -10.10 -10.53 -10.36
CA ASP A 51 -9.82 -10.36 -11.79
C ASP A 51 -8.73 -9.33 -12.10
N ILE A 52 -7.86 -9.03 -11.14
CA ILE A 52 -6.78 -8.06 -11.29
C ILE A 52 -5.69 -8.67 -12.18
N THR A 53 -5.39 -8.00 -13.29
CA THR A 53 -4.31 -8.41 -14.20
C THR A 53 -3.02 -7.63 -13.94
N TRP A 54 -3.13 -6.46 -13.34
CA TRP A 54 -2.00 -5.63 -12.96
C TRP A 54 -2.33 -4.77 -11.76
N MET A 55 -1.35 -4.57 -10.88
CA MET A 55 -1.47 -3.61 -9.80
C MET A 55 -0.15 -2.93 -9.48
N LYS A 56 -0.23 -1.70 -8.96
CA LYS A 56 0.89 -0.96 -8.41
C LYS A 56 0.54 -0.47 -7.03
N ILE A 57 1.32 -0.89 -6.04
CA ILE A 57 1.25 -0.34 -4.70
C ILE A 57 2.34 0.71 -4.53
N ARG A 58 1.95 1.84 -3.94
CA ARG A 58 2.87 2.92 -3.56
C ARG A 58 2.53 3.38 -2.17
N CYS A 59 3.54 3.48 -1.31
CA CYS A 59 3.40 4.08 0.00
C CYS A 59 4.32 5.28 0.12
N GLU A 60 3.81 6.35 0.71
CA GLU A 60 4.51 7.60 0.92
C GLU A 60 4.58 7.93 2.42
N ASN A 61 5.61 8.67 2.83
CA ASN A 61 5.68 9.28 4.15
C ASN A 61 5.50 10.79 4.06
N GLN A 62 4.89 11.38 5.08
CA GLN A 62 4.79 12.83 5.17
C GLN A 62 6.14 13.41 5.62
N ARG A 63 6.96 13.85 4.65
CA ARG A 63 8.29 14.40 4.92
C ARG A 63 8.26 15.74 5.65
N PHE A 64 7.31 16.58 5.26
CA PHE A 64 7.12 17.91 5.82
C PHE A 64 5.66 18.32 5.67
N ILE A 65 5.25 19.48 6.20
CA ILE A 65 3.88 19.98 6.07
C ILE A 65 3.48 20.01 4.59
N GLY A 66 2.53 19.15 4.22
CA GLY A 66 2.01 19.01 2.85
C GLY A 66 2.95 18.32 1.84
N LYS A 67 4.17 17.91 2.22
CA LYS A 67 5.11 17.23 1.32
C LYS A 67 5.20 15.74 1.65
N TRP A 68 5.09 14.92 0.62
CA TRP A 68 5.11 13.46 0.71
C TRP A 68 6.22 12.92 -0.17
N ASP A 69 7.01 11.99 0.35
CA ASP A 69 8.06 11.29 -0.38
C ASP A 69 7.74 9.79 -0.42
N ASP A 70 8.14 9.12 -1.49
CA ASP A 70 7.90 7.68 -1.63
C ASP A 70 8.75 6.91 -0.59
N VAL A 71 8.09 6.02 0.16
CA VAL A 71 8.73 4.98 0.98
C VAL A 71 9.09 3.80 0.08
N PHE A 72 8.14 3.39 -0.76
CA PHE A 72 8.35 2.37 -1.79
C PHE A 72 7.29 2.47 -2.89
N SER A 73 7.61 1.90 -4.05
CA SER A 73 6.65 1.62 -5.11
C SER A 73 6.97 0.27 -5.75
N GLN A 74 5.96 -0.58 -5.89
CA GLN A 74 6.11 -1.93 -6.43
C GLN A 74 4.96 -2.26 -7.37
N GLU A 75 5.30 -2.83 -8.53
CA GLU A 75 4.34 -3.31 -9.52
C GLU A 75 4.25 -4.84 -9.47
N LEU A 76 3.04 -5.37 -9.61
CA LEU A 76 2.72 -6.79 -9.56
C LEU A 76 1.81 -7.16 -10.73
N SER A 77 2.01 -8.35 -11.29
CA SER A 77 1.24 -8.88 -12.43
C SER A 77 -0.09 -9.54 -12.03
N GLY A 78 -0.67 -9.20 -10.88
CA GLY A 78 -1.89 -9.81 -10.35
C GLY A 78 -1.97 -9.79 -8.81
N PRO A 79 -3.07 -10.28 -8.23
CA PRO A 79 -3.31 -10.22 -6.80
C PRO A 79 -2.35 -11.15 -6.04
N ARG A 80 -1.70 -10.62 -5.00
CA ARG A 80 -0.83 -11.39 -4.11
C ARG A 80 -1.12 -11.03 -2.65
N PRO A 81 -1.15 -12.01 -1.73
CA PRO A 81 -1.35 -11.74 -0.32
C PRO A 81 -0.04 -11.20 0.26
N LEU A 82 0.17 -9.89 0.17
CA LEU A 82 1.40 -9.25 0.63
C LEU A 82 1.16 -8.39 1.86
N CYS A 83 2.02 -8.59 2.84
CA CYS A 83 2.06 -7.89 4.10
C CYS A 83 3.27 -6.95 4.06
N TYR A 84 3.00 -5.65 4.02
CA TYR A 84 4.01 -4.60 4.08
C TYR A 84 4.12 -4.05 5.49
N LYS A 85 5.35 -3.85 5.94
CA LYS A 85 5.66 -3.07 7.14
C LYS A 85 6.49 -1.87 6.73
N VAL A 86 5.94 -0.67 6.91
CA VAL A 86 6.66 0.59 6.69
C VAL A 86 7.19 1.12 8.01
N GLY A 87 8.42 1.63 8.00
CA GLY A 87 9.16 2.01 9.20
C GLY A 87 10.23 3.05 8.94
N GLY A 88 11.15 3.18 9.90
CA GLY A 88 12.24 4.17 9.83
C GLY A 88 11.77 5.57 10.22
N THR A 89 12.49 6.57 9.71
CA THR A 89 12.20 7.98 10.00
C THR A 89 11.78 8.71 8.74
N THR A 90 11.33 9.94 8.91
CA THR A 90 10.93 10.83 7.83
C THR A 90 11.99 10.99 6.73
N PHE A 91 13.28 11.03 7.09
CA PHE A 91 14.40 11.19 6.14
C PHE A 91 15.02 9.87 5.69
N HIS A 92 14.79 8.80 6.44
CA HIS A 92 15.28 7.47 6.15
C HIS A 92 14.14 6.45 6.30
N PRO A 93 13.12 6.53 5.42
CA PRO A 93 12.02 5.59 5.46
C PRO A 93 12.51 4.20 5.03
N THR A 94 11.92 3.17 5.61
CA THR A 94 12.22 1.77 5.28
C THR A 94 10.93 1.00 5.08
N TYR A 95 11.02 -0.12 4.38
CA TYR A 95 9.92 -1.07 4.28
C TYR A 95 10.43 -2.51 4.19
N SER A 96 9.56 -3.44 4.53
CA SER A 96 9.74 -4.87 4.24
C SER A 96 8.43 -5.44 3.72
N ALA A 97 8.53 -6.39 2.78
CA ALA A 97 7.40 -7.11 2.21
C ALA A 97 7.54 -8.60 2.47
N THR A 98 6.49 -9.23 2.98
CA THR A 98 6.39 -10.70 3.15
C THR A 98 5.07 -11.19 2.59
N ILE A 99 5.00 -12.49 2.31
CA ILE A 99 3.71 -13.15 2.05
C ILE A 99 2.91 -13.13 3.36
N CYS A 100 1.64 -12.75 3.28
CA CYS A 100 0.63 -13.11 4.26
C CYS A 100 0.17 -14.56 3.95
#